data_AF-A0A7C3CJH3-F1
#
_entry.id   AF-A0A7C3CJH3-F1
#
_cell.length_a   1.000
_cell.length_b   1.000
_cell.length_c   1.000
_cell.angle_alpha   90.00
_cell.angle_beta   90.00
_cell.angle_gamma   90.00
#
_symmetry.space_group_name_H-M   'P 1'
#
loop_
_entity.id
_entity.type
_entity.pdbx_description
1 polymer ?
#
loop_
_entity_poly.entity_id
_entity_poly.type
_entity_poly.pdbx_seq_one_letter_code
_entity_poly.pdbx_strand_id
1 'polypeptide(L)'
;MRFFFLGVDLGGEENTWAVAVEREGKLSPGLSLPEGKPVSLTEIVEFSRKNRMLAAALDAPISFSLTDRKGLREADRRLREILRDEGGEPGWVVSYNALMGIPVRGLLLAEALAPVVGTIIETHPRAALYLALPREKKSLVKAYKGRGPEAEAALRELWTTLFAKENPRRLSHGLLDALVCALTARAYHLDPESLLFLPSSGSRGFGPFVILKKRLPNPPPPPEPPFTKRK
;
A
#
# COMPACT_ATOMS: atom_id res chain seq x y z
N MET A 1 -15.89 -16.94 7.86
CA MET A 1 -16.13 -15.48 8.01
C MET A 1 -14.87 -14.77 7.56
N ARG A 2 -14.94 -13.81 6.63
CA ARG A 2 -13.75 -13.29 5.92
C ARG A 2 -13.22 -12.01 6.58
N PHE A 3 -11.90 -11.89 6.64
CA PHE A 3 -11.17 -10.72 7.11
C PHE A 3 -10.37 -10.11 5.96
N PHE A 4 -10.30 -8.79 5.95
CA PHE A 4 -9.66 -8.03 4.88
C PHE A 4 -8.56 -7.10 5.41
N PHE A 5 -7.59 -6.84 4.55
CA PHE A 5 -6.53 -5.85 4.70
C PHE A 5 -6.71 -4.78 3.62
N LEU A 6 -6.95 -3.55 4.04
CA LEU A 6 -7.20 -2.41 3.17
C LEU A 6 -5.88 -1.71 2.84
N GLY A 7 -5.70 -1.33 1.58
CA GLY A 7 -4.65 -0.45 1.11
C GLY A 7 -5.23 0.72 0.37
N VAL A 8 -4.72 1.91 0.64
CA VAL A 8 -5.21 3.15 0.02
C VAL A 8 -4.03 3.98 -0.49
N ASP A 9 -4.03 4.27 -1.79
CA ASP A 9 -3.22 5.33 -2.37
C ASP A 9 -4.04 6.63 -2.39
N LEU A 10 -3.66 7.59 -1.55
CA LEU A 10 -4.42 8.82 -1.34
C LEU A 10 -3.97 9.89 -2.33
N GLY A 11 -4.91 10.33 -3.17
CA GLY A 11 -4.73 11.46 -4.07
C GLY A 11 -5.82 12.52 -3.89
N GLY A 12 -5.98 13.35 -4.93
CA GLY A 12 -7.15 14.21 -5.09
C GLY A 12 -8.44 13.41 -5.22
N GLU A 13 -9.57 14.11 -5.35
CA GLU A 13 -10.91 13.52 -5.46
C GLU A 13 -11.00 12.44 -6.55
N GLU A 14 -10.42 12.70 -7.73
CA GLU A 14 -10.43 11.79 -8.87
C GLU A 14 -9.18 10.88 -8.95
N ASN A 15 -8.34 10.85 -7.92
CA ASN A 15 -7.09 10.08 -7.94
C ASN A 15 -6.82 9.36 -6.61
N THR A 16 -7.88 8.96 -5.90
CA THR A 16 -7.76 8.09 -4.73
C THR A 16 -8.06 6.65 -5.15
N TRP A 17 -7.19 5.71 -4.80
CA TRP A 17 -7.30 4.31 -5.17
C TRP A 17 -7.32 3.44 -3.93
N ALA A 18 -8.16 2.41 -3.91
CA ALA A 18 -8.23 1.50 -2.78
C ALA A 18 -8.44 0.06 -3.19
N VAL A 19 -7.76 -0.83 -2.49
CA VAL A 19 -7.79 -2.28 -2.70
C VAL A 19 -7.93 -2.96 -1.35
N ALA A 20 -8.73 -4.03 -1.29
CA ALA A 20 -8.82 -4.89 -0.13
C ALA A 20 -8.35 -6.31 -0.49
N VAL A 21 -7.52 -6.89 0.38
CA VAL A 21 -6.94 -8.23 0.21
C VAL A 21 -7.45 -9.12 1.34
N GLU A 22 -8.00 -10.29 1.03
CA GLU A 22 -8.37 -11.33 2.00
C GLU A 22 -7.10 -11.93 2.64
N ARG A 23 -7.24 -12.58 3.80
CA ARG A 23 -6.11 -13.23 4.50
C ARG A 23 -5.33 -14.19 3.62
N GLU A 24 -6.03 -14.92 2.76
CA GLU A 24 -5.48 -15.91 1.82
C GLU A 24 -4.78 -15.26 0.62
N GLY A 25 -4.78 -13.93 0.53
CA GLY A 25 -4.15 -13.18 -0.56
C GLY A 25 -5.04 -13.09 -1.80
N LYS A 26 -6.37 -13.15 -1.66
CA LYS A 26 -7.33 -12.90 -2.75
C LYS A 26 -7.77 -11.44 -2.75
N LEU A 27 -7.96 -10.79 -3.90
CA LEU A 27 -8.47 -9.41 -3.91
C LEU A 27 -9.99 -9.40 -3.79
N SER A 28 -10.48 -8.36 -3.14
CA SER A 28 -11.91 -8.04 -3.11
C SER A 28 -12.28 -7.18 -4.33
N PRO A 29 -13.35 -7.53 -5.06
CA PRO A 29 -13.84 -6.74 -6.20
C PRO A 29 -14.74 -5.56 -5.76
N GLY A 30 -14.69 -5.14 -4.50
CA GLY A 30 -15.64 -4.15 -3.95
C GLY A 30 -15.19 -2.69 -3.96
N LEU A 31 -13.98 -2.38 -4.43
CA LEU A 31 -13.38 -1.04 -4.40
C LEU A 31 -12.93 -0.61 -5.81
N SER A 32 -11.66 -0.22 -6.00
CA SER A 32 -11.14 0.14 -7.31
C SER A 32 -11.13 -1.04 -8.30
N LEU A 33 -11.24 -2.26 -7.80
CA LEU A 33 -11.46 -3.48 -8.58
C LEU A 33 -12.95 -3.76 -8.73
N PRO A 34 -13.40 -4.40 -9.83
CA PRO A 34 -12.63 -4.89 -10.98
C PRO A 34 -12.44 -3.85 -12.10
N GLU A 35 -13.15 -2.72 -12.03
CA GLU A 35 -13.20 -1.72 -13.12
C GLU A 35 -11.88 -0.97 -13.32
N GLY A 36 -11.01 -0.94 -12.30
CA GLY A 36 -9.75 -0.19 -12.36
C GLY A 36 -9.98 1.32 -12.33
N LYS A 37 -10.87 1.78 -11.45
CA LYS A 37 -11.23 3.20 -11.31
C LYS A 37 -10.89 3.75 -9.91
N PRO A 38 -10.64 5.07 -9.80
CA PRO A 38 -10.58 5.74 -8.50
C PRO A 38 -11.87 5.56 -7.69
N VAL A 39 -11.76 5.71 -6.38
CA VAL A 39 -12.88 5.64 -5.42
C VAL A 39 -12.84 6.83 -4.47
N SER A 40 -14.01 7.22 -3.96
CA SER A 40 -14.15 8.25 -2.94
C SER A 40 -13.79 7.75 -1.54
N LEU A 41 -13.50 8.68 -0.62
CA LEU A 41 -13.30 8.34 0.80
C LEU A 41 -14.57 7.71 1.41
N THR A 42 -15.75 8.17 0.99
CA THR A 42 -17.03 7.60 1.42
C THR A 42 -17.17 6.14 1.01
N GLU A 43 -16.85 5.79 -0.24
CA GLU A 43 -16.87 4.40 -0.70
C GLU A 43 -15.92 3.51 0.12
N ILE A 44 -14.73 4.01 0.45
CA ILE A 44 -13.75 3.28 1.29
C ILE A 44 -14.31 3.02 2.70
N VAL A 45 -14.89 4.03 3.33
CA VAL A 45 -15.47 3.93 4.69
C VAL A 45 -16.69 3.00 4.69
N GLU A 46 -17.58 3.13 3.70
CA GLU A 46 -18.75 2.26 3.57
C GLU A 46 -18.37 0.80 3.34
N PHE A 47 -17.37 0.57 2.48
CA PHE A 47 -16.83 -0.77 2.27
C PHE A 47 -16.25 -1.33 3.58
N SER A 48 -15.54 -0.52 4.36
CA SER A 48 -14.96 -0.90 5.64
C SER A 48 -16.01 -1.15 6.74
N ARG A 49 -17.17 -0.49 6.69
CA ARG A 49 -18.31 -0.77 7.60
C ARG A 49 -19.00 -2.10 7.29
N LYS A 50 -19.05 -2.48 6.02
CA LYS A 50 -19.73 -3.70 5.54
C LYS A 50 -18.85 -4.95 5.65
N ASN A 51 -17.54 -4.78 5.85
CA ASN A 51 -16.55 -5.87 5.83
C ASN A 51 -15.68 -5.84 7.09
N ARG A 52 -15.20 -7.00 7.54
CA ARG A 52 -14.32 -7.05 8.72
C ARG A 52 -12.88 -6.70 8.33
N MET A 53 -12.46 -5.49 8.65
CA MET A 53 -11.12 -4.99 8.38
C MET A 53 -10.19 -5.23 9.56
N LEU A 54 -9.13 -6.00 9.34
CA LEU A 54 -8.08 -6.19 10.35
C LEU A 54 -7.14 -4.99 10.37
N ALA A 55 -6.70 -4.54 9.19
CA ALA A 55 -5.86 -3.37 9.08
C ALA A 55 -6.10 -2.55 7.80
N ALA A 56 -5.70 -1.28 7.85
CA ALA A 56 -5.60 -0.38 6.72
C ALA A 56 -4.20 0.24 6.66
N ALA A 57 -3.57 0.21 5.48
CA ALA A 57 -2.35 0.96 5.21
C ALA A 57 -2.65 2.12 4.25
N LEU A 58 -2.18 3.30 4.60
CA LEU A 58 -2.44 4.53 3.85
C LEU A 58 -1.12 5.08 3.27
N ASP A 59 -1.10 5.39 1.97
CA ASP A 59 -0.06 6.22 1.32
C ASP A 59 -0.34 7.71 1.60
N ALA A 60 -0.20 8.10 2.86
CA ALA A 60 -0.26 9.48 3.29
C ALA A 60 0.40 9.62 4.66
N PRO A 61 1.08 10.74 4.95
CA PRO A 61 1.50 11.05 6.30
C PRO A 61 0.27 11.16 7.22
N ILE A 62 0.12 10.19 8.11
CA ILE A 62 -0.91 10.16 9.17
C ILE A 62 -0.28 10.29 10.56
N SER A 63 1.02 10.57 10.57
CA SER A 63 1.76 11.02 11.74
C SER A 63 2.61 12.26 11.41
N PHE A 64 2.79 13.16 12.38
CA PHE A 64 3.48 14.43 12.20
C PHE A 64 4.39 14.76 13.38
N SER A 65 5.43 15.55 13.10
CA SER A 65 6.30 16.15 14.12
C SER A 65 5.88 17.60 14.36
N LEU A 66 5.65 17.95 15.63
CA LEU A 66 5.34 19.33 16.03
C LEU A 66 6.59 20.21 16.14
N THR A 67 7.77 19.61 16.17
CA THR A 67 9.05 20.33 16.35
C THR A 67 9.80 20.54 15.03
N ASP A 68 9.44 19.80 13.98
CA ASP A 68 10.10 19.89 12.69
C ASP A 68 9.50 20.99 11.80
N ARG A 69 10.23 22.10 11.63
CA ARG A 69 9.77 23.23 10.81
C ARG A 69 9.77 22.95 9.29
N LYS A 70 10.51 21.94 8.83
CA LYS A 70 10.61 21.60 7.39
C LYS A 70 9.59 20.56 6.96
N GLY A 71 8.90 19.96 7.93
CA GLY A 71 7.90 18.93 7.76
C GLY A 71 8.47 17.58 7.32
N LEU A 72 9.72 17.30 7.67
CA LEU A 72 10.37 16.02 7.39
C LEU A 72 10.69 15.32 8.71
N ARG A 73 9.97 14.25 9.02
CA ARG A 73 10.12 13.50 10.29
C ARG A 73 11.43 12.73 10.30
N GLU A 74 11.83 12.26 11.48
CA GLU A 74 12.95 11.33 11.61
C GLU A 74 12.75 10.06 10.76
N ALA A 75 11.52 9.51 10.75
CA ALA A 75 11.14 8.40 9.88
C ALA A 75 11.41 8.68 8.40
N ASP A 76 11.05 9.87 7.91
CA ASP A 76 11.24 10.27 6.52
C ASP A 76 12.72 10.38 6.17
N ARG A 77 13.53 10.98 7.05
CA ARG A 77 14.99 11.06 6.89
C ARG A 77 15.60 9.67 6.83
N ARG A 78 15.17 8.79 7.73
CA ARG A 78 15.67 7.42 7.77
C ARG A 78 15.33 6.65 6.50
N LEU A 79 14.10 6.78 6.00
CA LEU A 79 13.72 6.15 4.75
C LEU A 79 14.52 6.69 3.55
N ARG A 80 14.79 8.00 3.52
CA ARG A 80 15.65 8.62 2.50
C ARG A 80 17.08 8.07 2.50
N GLU A 81 17.66 7.88 3.68
CA GLU A 81 18.99 7.26 3.83
C GLU A 81 18.98 5.82 3.30
N ILE A 82 18.01 5.01 3.75
CA ILE A 82 17.89 3.61 3.31
C ILE A 82 17.72 3.52 1.80
N LEU A 83 16.88 4.39 1.20
CA LEU A 83 16.73 4.44 -0.25
C LEU A 83 18.04 4.80 -0.95
N ARG A 84 18.83 5.74 -0.41
CA ARG A 84 20.14 6.10 -0.97
C ARG A 84 21.10 4.91 -0.94
N ASP A 85 21.19 4.24 0.20
CA ASP A 85 22.09 3.10 0.40
C ASP A 85 21.71 1.90 -0.49
N GLU A 86 20.43 1.74 -0.78
CA GLU A 86 19.87 0.66 -1.60
C GLU A 86 19.82 0.98 -3.11
N GLY A 87 20.28 2.17 -3.53
CA GLY A 87 20.29 2.63 -4.93
C GLY A 87 18.95 3.18 -5.47
N GLY A 88 18.00 3.42 -4.56
CA GLY A 88 16.69 4.03 -4.83
C GLY A 88 16.79 5.56 -4.91
N GLU A 89 15.64 6.23 -5.05
CA GLU A 89 15.58 7.69 -5.13
C GLU A 89 15.05 8.29 -3.82
N PRO A 90 15.90 8.98 -3.01
CA PRO A 90 15.45 9.64 -1.79
C PRO A 90 14.36 10.69 -2.04
N GLY A 91 14.27 11.25 -3.25
CA GLY A 91 13.27 12.24 -3.64
C GLY A 91 11.84 11.71 -3.68
N TRP A 92 11.62 10.38 -3.62
CA TRP A 92 10.27 9.82 -3.49
C TRP A 92 9.60 10.20 -2.17
N VAL A 93 10.39 10.22 -1.08
CA VAL A 93 9.90 10.60 0.23
C VAL A 93 9.92 12.11 0.32
N VAL A 94 8.76 12.76 0.34
CA VAL A 94 8.64 14.22 0.41
C VAL A 94 8.13 14.66 1.78
N SER A 95 8.39 15.92 2.16
CA SER A 95 7.86 16.45 3.42
C SER A 95 6.34 16.60 3.35
N TYR A 96 5.66 16.49 4.48
CA TYR A 96 4.20 16.67 4.51
C TYR A 96 3.78 18.10 4.07
N ASN A 97 4.64 19.10 4.29
CA ASN A 97 4.44 20.46 3.77
C ASN A 97 4.39 20.53 2.24
N ALA A 98 5.09 19.62 1.54
CA ALA A 98 5.09 19.56 0.08
C ALA A 98 3.89 18.78 -0.49
N LEU A 99 3.19 18.00 0.35
CA LEU A 99 2.08 17.12 -0.05
C LEU A 99 0.72 17.82 -0.04
N MET A 100 0.67 19.15 0.09
CA MET A 100 -0.55 19.96 0.08
C MET A 100 -1.63 19.38 1.03
N GLY A 101 -2.80 19.02 0.50
CA GLY A 101 -3.94 18.51 1.27
C GLY A 101 -3.91 17.00 1.56
N ILE A 102 -2.93 16.24 1.05
CA ILE A 102 -2.88 14.78 1.26
C ILE A 102 -2.77 14.40 2.74
N PRO A 103 -1.92 15.04 3.58
CA PRO A 103 -1.85 14.71 5.01
C PRO A 103 -3.19 14.92 5.73
N VAL A 104 -3.92 16.00 5.42
CA VAL A 104 -5.24 16.27 6.00
C VAL A 104 -6.25 15.20 5.57
N ARG A 105 -6.27 14.84 4.29
CA ARG A 105 -7.15 13.76 3.78
C ARG A 105 -6.82 12.40 4.42
N GLY A 106 -5.53 12.11 4.61
CA GLY A 106 -5.08 10.91 5.31
C GLY A 106 -5.54 10.84 6.75
N LEU A 107 -5.41 11.94 7.51
CA LEU A 107 -5.90 12.03 8.88
C LEU A 107 -7.42 11.87 8.96
N LEU A 108 -8.19 12.55 8.10
CA LEU A 108 -9.65 12.42 8.05
C LEU A 108 -10.09 10.99 7.73
N LEU A 109 -9.43 10.34 6.77
CA LEU A 109 -9.72 8.93 6.44
C LEU A 109 -9.36 8.01 7.61
N ALA A 110 -8.20 8.20 8.24
CA ALA A 110 -7.78 7.41 9.39
C ALA A 110 -8.77 7.55 10.55
N GLU A 111 -9.23 8.76 10.86
CA GLU A 111 -10.25 9.01 11.87
C GLU A 111 -11.57 8.31 11.54
N ALA A 112 -12.04 8.39 10.29
CA ALA A 112 -13.27 7.74 9.85
C ALA A 112 -13.18 6.20 9.84
N LEU A 113 -11.99 5.64 9.66
CA LEU A 113 -11.73 4.20 9.67
C LEU A 113 -11.52 3.64 11.08
N ALA A 114 -11.02 4.44 12.02
CA ALA A 114 -10.67 3.98 13.38
C ALA A 114 -11.79 3.20 14.11
N PRO A 115 -13.09 3.52 13.95
CA PRO A 115 -14.16 2.74 14.60
C PRO A 115 -14.41 1.35 13.98
N VAL A 116 -13.92 1.09 12.76
CA VAL A 116 -14.29 -0.12 11.98
C VAL A 116 -13.08 -0.92 11.49
N VAL A 117 -11.86 -0.39 11.64
CA VAL A 117 -10.61 -1.04 11.25
C VAL A 117 -9.77 -1.29 12.51
N GLY A 118 -9.31 -2.53 12.69
CA GLY A 118 -8.55 -2.90 13.89
C GLY A 118 -7.19 -2.21 14.04
N THR A 119 -6.50 -1.92 12.93
CA THR A 119 -5.18 -1.27 12.94
C THR A 119 -5.04 -0.35 11.73
N ILE A 120 -4.56 0.86 11.94
CA ILE A 120 -4.25 1.81 10.85
C ILE A 120 -2.75 2.04 10.87
N ILE A 121 -2.11 1.91 9.71
CA ILE A 121 -0.67 2.12 9.54
C ILE A 121 -0.40 3.08 8.40
N GLU A 122 0.74 3.75 8.49
CA GLU A 122 1.30 4.56 7.43
C GLU A 122 2.30 3.71 6.63
N THR A 123 2.32 3.88 5.31
CA THR A 123 3.33 3.28 4.43
C THR A 123 3.67 4.19 3.25
N HIS A 124 4.68 3.80 2.48
CA HIS A 124 5.07 4.45 1.24
C HIS A 124 5.21 3.38 0.14
N PRO A 125 4.22 3.19 -0.73
CA PRO A 125 4.10 2.02 -1.60
C PRO A 125 5.24 1.93 -2.61
N ARG A 126 5.68 3.05 -3.19
CA ARG A 126 6.83 3.05 -4.09
C ARG A 126 8.14 2.61 -3.41
N ALA A 127 8.42 3.13 -2.20
CA ALA A 127 9.61 2.74 -1.45
C ALA A 127 9.52 1.27 -0.99
N ALA A 128 8.35 0.85 -0.52
CA ALA A 128 8.03 -0.54 -0.17
C ALA A 128 8.25 -1.48 -1.35
N LEU A 129 7.75 -1.11 -2.54
CA LEU A 129 7.93 -1.90 -3.75
C LEU A 129 9.41 -2.00 -4.16
N TYR A 130 10.14 -0.89 -4.11
CA TYR A 130 11.58 -0.88 -4.44
C TYR A 130 12.40 -1.78 -3.51
N LEU A 131 12.12 -1.71 -2.20
CA LEU A 131 12.89 -2.44 -1.18
C LEU A 131 12.51 -3.91 -1.11
N ALA A 132 11.25 -4.28 -1.40
CA ALA A 132 10.79 -5.66 -1.37
C ALA A 132 11.16 -6.46 -2.63
N LEU A 133 11.51 -5.80 -3.74
CA LEU A 133 11.82 -6.47 -5.00
C LEU A 133 13.28 -6.92 -5.11
N PRO A 134 13.54 -8.06 -5.79
CA PRO A 134 14.87 -8.45 -6.20
C PRO A 134 15.60 -7.37 -7.01
N ARG A 135 16.93 -7.38 -6.96
CA ARG A 135 17.79 -6.33 -7.57
C ARG A 135 17.50 -6.16 -9.06
N GLU A 136 17.26 -7.25 -9.78
CA GLU A 136 16.95 -7.29 -11.21
C GLU A 136 15.62 -6.61 -11.57
N LYS A 137 14.68 -6.48 -10.62
CA LYS A 137 13.37 -5.84 -10.82
C LYS A 137 13.28 -4.40 -10.31
N LYS A 138 14.32 -3.89 -9.64
CA LYS A 138 14.35 -2.52 -9.08
C LYS A 138 14.20 -1.43 -10.16
N SER A 139 14.64 -1.67 -11.40
CA SER A 139 14.47 -0.74 -12.53
C SER A 139 13.00 -0.51 -12.91
N LEU A 140 12.15 -1.53 -12.78
CA LEU A 140 10.72 -1.43 -13.06
C LEU A 140 10.05 -0.39 -12.17
N VAL A 141 10.46 -0.30 -10.90
CA VAL A 141 9.92 0.68 -9.93
C VAL A 141 10.32 2.12 -10.29
N LYS A 142 11.49 2.30 -10.92
CA LYS A 142 11.89 3.61 -11.44
C LYS A 142 11.06 4.00 -12.67
N ALA A 143 10.69 3.02 -13.49
CA ALA A 143 9.97 3.23 -14.75
C ALA A 143 8.44 3.40 -14.57
N TYR A 144 7.80 2.69 -13.62
CA TYR A 144 6.34 2.51 -13.69
C TYR A 144 5.52 3.80 -13.57
N LYS A 145 5.95 4.86 -12.87
CA LYS A 145 5.18 6.14 -12.90
C LYS A 145 5.54 7.06 -14.08
N GLY A 146 6.27 6.55 -15.08
CA GLY A 146 6.56 7.25 -16.32
C GLY A 146 5.35 7.33 -17.25
N ARG A 147 5.61 7.60 -18.53
CA ARG A 147 4.59 7.60 -19.59
C ARG A 147 5.06 6.77 -20.77
N GLY A 148 4.11 6.23 -21.53
CA GLY A 148 4.39 5.46 -22.73
C GLY A 148 4.62 3.96 -22.48
N PRO A 149 4.99 3.21 -23.52
CA PRO A 149 4.98 1.75 -23.51
C PRO A 149 5.87 1.11 -22.44
N GLU A 150 7.02 1.72 -22.12
CA GLU A 150 7.95 1.20 -21.11
C GLU A 150 7.34 1.26 -19.70
N ALA A 151 6.66 2.35 -19.35
CA ALA A 151 6.00 2.50 -18.06
C ALA A 151 4.83 1.50 -17.92
N GLU A 152 4.06 1.30 -19.00
CA GLU A 152 2.98 0.31 -19.03
C GLU A 152 3.49 -1.12 -18.89
N ALA A 153 4.59 -1.47 -19.57
CA ALA A 153 5.23 -2.77 -19.45
C ALA A 153 5.72 -3.01 -18.01
N ALA A 154 6.41 -2.02 -17.42
CA ALA A 154 6.87 -2.09 -16.04
C ALA A 154 5.70 -2.25 -15.05
N LEU A 155 4.63 -1.49 -15.23
CA LEU A 155 3.42 -1.57 -14.41
C LEU A 155 2.79 -2.97 -14.47
N ARG A 156 2.64 -3.55 -15.67
CA ARG A 156 2.12 -4.90 -15.85
C ARG A 156 3.01 -5.95 -15.21
N GLU A 157 4.32 -5.86 -15.41
CA GLU A 157 5.26 -6.82 -14.82
C GLU A 157 5.25 -6.75 -13.29
N LEU A 158 5.21 -5.55 -12.71
CA LEU A 158 5.09 -5.35 -11.27
C LEU A 158 3.79 -5.93 -10.73
N TRP A 159 2.66 -5.68 -11.41
CA TRP A 159 1.38 -6.25 -11.05
C TRP A 159 1.44 -7.78 -11.06
N THR A 160 1.90 -8.40 -12.15
CA THR A 160 2.04 -9.86 -12.24
C THR A 160 3.00 -10.42 -11.19
N THR A 161 4.05 -9.68 -10.84
CA THR A 161 5.04 -10.08 -9.83
C THR A 161 4.43 -10.14 -8.42
N LEU A 162 3.55 -9.19 -8.08
CA LEU A 162 2.88 -9.13 -6.79
C LEU A 162 1.58 -9.95 -6.75
N PHE A 163 0.89 -10.03 -7.88
CA PHE A 163 -0.48 -10.51 -7.97
C PHE A 163 -0.82 -11.08 -9.36
N ALA A 164 -0.55 -12.38 -9.54
CA ALA A 164 -0.70 -13.03 -10.85
C ALA A 164 -2.14 -13.44 -11.21
N LYS A 165 -3.07 -13.51 -10.23
CA LYS A 165 -4.36 -14.21 -10.41
C LYS A 165 -5.50 -13.33 -10.90
N GLU A 166 -5.44 -12.03 -10.64
CA GLU A 166 -6.52 -11.11 -11.00
C GLU A 166 -5.95 -9.99 -11.83
N ASN A 167 -6.62 -9.68 -12.95
CA ASN A 167 -6.22 -8.60 -13.83
C ASN A 167 -7.40 -7.62 -13.95
N PRO A 168 -7.29 -6.40 -13.39
CA PRO A 168 -8.34 -5.40 -13.52
C PRO A 168 -8.56 -5.04 -14.99
N ARG A 169 -9.75 -4.54 -15.32
CA ARG A 169 -10.03 -4.02 -16.67
C ARG A 169 -9.07 -2.92 -17.08
N ARG A 170 -8.69 -2.08 -16.10
CA ARG A 170 -7.71 -1.00 -16.27
C ARG A 170 -6.69 -1.07 -15.15
N LEU A 171 -5.43 -1.16 -15.53
CA LEU A 171 -4.31 -1.11 -14.60
C LEU A 171 -3.80 0.33 -14.51
N SER A 172 -3.49 0.80 -13.30
CA SER A 172 -2.98 2.15 -13.06
C SER A 172 -1.89 2.13 -11.98
N HIS A 173 -1.07 3.18 -11.94
CA HIS A 173 -0.04 3.33 -10.91
C HIS A 173 -0.65 3.38 -9.51
N GLY A 174 -1.76 4.11 -9.35
CA GLY A 174 -2.44 4.23 -8.06
C GLY A 174 -3.08 2.91 -7.60
N LEU A 175 -3.56 2.08 -8.54
CA LEU A 175 -4.04 0.74 -8.20
C LEU A 175 -2.92 -0.18 -7.72
N LEU A 176 -1.74 -0.11 -8.36
CA LEU A 176 -0.54 -0.83 -7.90
C LEU A 176 -0.09 -0.32 -6.51
N ASP A 177 -0.07 0.99 -6.31
CA ASP A 177 0.32 1.61 -5.04
C ASP A 177 -0.64 1.22 -3.91
N ALA A 178 -1.96 1.24 -4.16
CA ALA A 178 -2.99 0.75 -3.23
C ALA A 178 -2.84 -0.75 -2.92
N LEU A 179 -2.50 -1.58 -3.91
CA LEU A 179 -2.20 -3.00 -3.69
C LEU A 179 -0.99 -3.17 -2.77
N VAL A 180 0.11 -2.45 -3.01
CA VAL A 180 1.30 -2.51 -2.15
C VAL A 180 0.97 -2.07 -0.72
N CYS A 181 0.11 -1.05 -0.56
CA CYS A 181 -0.42 -0.68 0.75
C CYS A 181 -1.17 -1.85 1.41
N ALA A 182 -2.12 -2.49 0.70
CA ALA A 182 -2.91 -3.60 1.25
C ALA A 182 -2.02 -4.79 1.64
N LEU A 183 -1.00 -5.07 0.83
CA LEU A 183 0.01 -6.08 1.11
C LEU A 183 0.86 -5.71 2.35
N THR A 184 1.18 -4.44 2.55
CA THR A 184 1.86 -3.95 3.77
C THR A 184 0.98 -4.14 5.01
N ALA A 185 -0.31 -3.78 4.93
CA ALA A 185 -1.29 -4.01 6.01
C ALA A 185 -1.41 -5.50 6.36
N ARG A 186 -1.41 -6.36 5.34
CA ARG A 186 -1.42 -7.82 5.51
C ARG A 186 -0.15 -8.33 6.18
N ALA A 187 1.01 -7.86 5.72
CA ALA A 187 2.31 -8.21 6.28
C ALA A 187 2.39 -7.83 7.77
N TYR A 188 1.85 -6.67 8.15
CA TYR A 188 1.87 -6.20 9.55
C TYR A 188 1.29 -7.21 10.53
N HIS A 189 0.24 -7.93 10.14
CA HIS A 189 -0.40 -8.92 10.99
C HIS A 189 0.09 -10.35 10.77
N LEU A 190 0.53 -10.69 9.56
CA LEU A 190 0.80 -12.08 9.18
C LEU A 190 2.29 -12.40 9.03
N ASP A 191 3.13 -11.40 8.79
CA ASP A 191 4.57 -11.53 8.56
C ASP A 191 5.31 -10.22 8.90
N PRO A 192 5.30 -9.79 10.17
CA PRO A 192 5.91 -8.52 10.58
C PRO A 192 7.43 -8.49 10.36
N GLU A 193 8.11 -9.64 10.24
CA GLU A 193 9.54 -9.73 9.93
C GLU A 193 9.89 -9.32 8.49
N SER A 194 8.88 -9.25 7.62
CA SER A 194 9.01 -8.69 6.28
C SER A 194 8.98 -7.17 6.25
N LEU A 195 8.63 -6.52 7.37
CA LEU A 195 8.50 -5.08 7.49
C LEU A 195 9.74 -4.44 8.11
N LEU A 196 10.02 -3.22 7.65
CA LEU A 196 10.89 -2.26 8.29
C LEU A 196 10.03 -1.26 9.06
N PHE A 197 10.20 -1.19 10.37
CA PHE A 197 9.58 -0.18 11.22
C PHE A 197 10.47 1.06 11.27
N LEU A 198 9.92 2.22 10.90
CA LEU A 198 10.66 3.47 10.94
C LEU A 198 10.55 4.14 12.31
N PRO A 199 11.57 4.93 12.72
CA PRO A 199 11.57 5.61 14.02
C PRO A 199 10.35 6.52 14.23
N SER A 200 9.75 6.47 15.41
CA SER A 200 8.54 7.24 15.76
C SER A 200 8.76 8.34 16.79
N SER A 201 10.02 8.62 17.18
CA SER A 201 10.38 9.60 18.21
C SER A 201 9.73 10.96 17.93
N GLY A 202 8.95 11.46 18.90
CA GLY A 202 8.33 12.77 18.81
C GLY A 202 7.19 12.91 17.78
N SER A 203 6.72 11.81 17.19
CA SER A 203 5.59 11.81 16.24
C SER A 203 4.25 11.59 16.95
N ARG A 204 3.21 12.30 16.52
CA ARG A 204 1.80 12.07 16.93
C ARG A 204 0.99 11.63 15.71
N GLY A 205 -0.02 10.76 15.88
CA GLY A 205 -0.83 10.28 14.76
C GLY A 205 -1.57 8.96 15.00
N PHE A 206 -2.09 8.36 13.93
CA PHE A 206 -2.96 7.18 13.96
C PHE A 206 -2.24 5.82 13.93
N GLY A 207 -0.94 5.78 13.63
CA GLY A 207 -0.24 4.51 13.49
C GLY A 207 1.26 4.60 13.23
N PRO A 208 1.96 3.46 13.28
CA PRO A 208 3.36 3.38 12.92
C PRO A 208 3.57 3.63 11.42
N PHE A 209 4.75 4.15 11.07
CA PHE A 209 5.21 4.22 9.70
C PHE A 209 6.09 3.00 9.40
N VAL A 210 5.59 2.12 8.53
CA VAL A 210 6.24 0.85 8.19
C VAL A 210 6.40 0.71 6.67
N ILE A 211 7.43 -0.03 6.27
CA ILE A 211 7.78 -0.24 4.87
C ILE A 211 7.95 -1.73 4.62
N LEU A 212 7.31 -2.27 3.59
CA LEU A 212 7.57 -3.65 3.16
C LEU A 212 9.01 -3.75 2.63
N LYS A 213 9.82 -4.63 3.23
CA LYS A 213 11.25 -4.78 2.90
C LYS A 213 11.62 -6.17 2.39
N LYS A 214 10.88 -7.21 2.77
CA LYS A 214 11.07 -8.55 2.21
C LYS A 214 9.89 -8.90 1.33
N ARG A 215 10.15 -9.72 0.31
CA ARG A 215 9.11 -10.29 -0.54
C ARG A 215 8.10 -11.00 0.35
N LEU A 216 6.82 -10.67 0.20
CA LEU A 216 5.77 -11.48 0.81
C LEU A 216 5.86 -12.89 0.21
N PRO A 217 5.84 -13.96 1.01
CA PRO A 217 5.74 -15.30 0.46
C PRO A 217 4.52 -15.33 -0.46
N ASN A 218 4.67 -15.94 -1.64
CA ASN A 218 3.52 -16.15 -2.53
C ASN A 218 2.39 -16.77 -1.69
N PRO A 219 1.13 -16.31 -1.85
CA PRO A 219 0.03 -17.00 -1.20
C PRO A 219 0.11 -18.48 -1.57
N PRO A 220 -0.08 -19.39 -0.60
CA PRO A 220 0.01 -20.82 -0.87
C PRO A 220 -0.93 -21.17 -2.03
N PRO A 221 -0.58 -22.17 -2.85
CA PRO A 221 -1.50 -22.66 -3.88
C PRO A 221 -2.84 -23.01 -3.21
N PRO A 222 -3.98 -22.80 -3.89
CA PRO A 222 -5.26 -23.26 -3.37
C PRO A 222 -5.16 -24.77 -3.09
N PRO A 223 -5.85 -25.30 -2.06
CA PRO A 223 -5.89 -26.73 -1.82
C PRO A 223 -6.35 -27.45 -3.10
N GLU A 224 -5.68 -28.54 -3.45
CA GLU A 224 -6.08 -29.36 -4.59
C GLU A 224 -7.57 -29.73 -4.44
N PRO A 225 -8.38 -29.60 -5.52
CA PRO A 225 -9.75 -30.06 -5.46
C PRO A 225 -9.75 -31.55 -5.07
N PRO A 226 -10.68 -32.00 -4.21
CA PRO A 226 -10.74 -33.39 -3.82
C PRO A 226 -10.85 -34.24 -5.08
N PHE A 227 -9.95 -35.23 -5.20
CA PHE A 227 -9.93 -36.19 -6.31
C PHE A 227 -11.34 -36.74 -6.52
N THR A 228 -12.05 -36.23 -7.52
CA THR A 228 -13.27 -36.86 -8.00
C THR A 228 -12.81 -38.11 -8.73
N LYS A 229 -12.90 -39.26 -8.05
CA LYS A 229 -12.79 -40.57 -8.69
C LYS A 229 -13.77 -40.55 -9.86
N ARG A 230 -13.25 -40.52 -11.09
CA ARG A 230 -14.05 -40.76 -12.29
C ARG A 230 -14.65 -42.15 -12.13
N LYS A 231 -15.97 -42.20 -12.00
CA LYS A 231 -16.74 -43.44 -12.15
C LYS A 231 -16.87 -43.76 -13.64
#